data_AF-S5ZMK6-F1
#
_entry.id   AF-S5ZMK6-F1
#
_cell.length_a   1.000
_cell.length_b   1.000
_cell.length_c   1.000
_cell.angle_alpha   90.00
_cell.angle_beta   90.00
_cell.angle_gamma   90.00
#
_symmetry.space_group_name_H-M   'P 1'
#
loop_
_entity.id
_entity.type
_entity.pdbx_description
1 polymer ?
#
loop_
_entity_poly.entity_id
_entity_poly.type
_entity_poly.pdbx_seq_one_letter_code
_entity_poly.pdbx_strand_id
1 'polypeptide(L)'
;MIYKGFLNHKQFAHAKIWLNRMIENNNTLHLFDEDCFFNYAKYQFEMGEYKDSFDKFSRVVEEAGFRYFDDEDPKYLDFYKHPEKYIR
;
A
#
# COMPACT_ATOMS: atom_id res chain seq x y z
N MET A 1 -11.63 9.38 0.09
CA MET A 1 -11.50 8.21 0.98
C MET A 1 -10.78 8.62 2.26
N ILE A 2 -11.30 8.25 3.44
CA ILE A 2 -10.78 8.69 4.76
C ILE A 2 -9.28 8.38 4.93
N TYR A 3 -8.85 7.22 4.42
CA TYR A 3 -7.45 6.78 4.46
C TYR A 3 -6.46 7.69 3.71
N LYS A 4 -6.80 8.13 2.48
CA LYS A 4 -5.98 9.11 1.73
C LYS A 4 -5.80 10.41 2.51
N GLY A 5 -6.82 10.84 3.24
CA GLY A 5 -6.75 12.00 4.14
C GLY A 5 -5.71 11.82 5.24
N PHE A 6 -5.67 10.66 5.91
CA PHE A 6 -4.68 10.39 6.95
C PHE A 6 -3.24 10.41 6.43
N LEU A 7 -2.98 9.84 5.25
CA LEU A 7 -1.64 9.88 4.64
C LEU A 7 -1.22 11.31 4.28
N ASN A 8 -2.08 12.07 3.62
CA ASN A 8 -1.77 13.44 3.19
C ASN A 8 -1.47 14.37 4.36
N HIS A 9 -2.12 14.16 5.51
CA HIS A 9 -1.89 14.94 6.74
C HIS A 9 -0.86 14.31 7.69
N LYS A 10 -0.11 13.28 7.25
CA LYS A 10 0.91 12.58 8.05
C LYS A 10 0.37 12.00 9.37
N GLN A 11 -0.91 11.64 9.42
CA GLN A 11 -1.58 11.06 10.58
C GLN A 11 -1.43 9.53 10.61
N PHE A 12 -0.18 9.06 10.69
CA PHE A 12 0.15 7.64 10.53
C PHE A 12 -0.50 6.70 11.55
N ALA A 13 -0.74 7.19 12.78
CA ALA A 13 -1.44 6.41 13.81
C ALA A 13 -2.89 6.07 13.39
N HIS A 14 -3.61 7.03 12.83
CA HIS A 14 -4.98 6.84 12.35
C HIS A 14 -5.01 5.98 11.08
N ALA A 15 -4.03 6.16 10.18
CA ALA A 15 -3.87 5.31 9.01
C ALA A 15 -3.66 3.83 9.41
N LYS A 16 -2.85 3.57 10.46
CA LYS A 16 -2.60 2.23 10.98
C LYS A 16 -3.85 1.58 11.57
N ILE A 17 -4.64 2.32 12.35
CA ILE A 17 -5.91 1.80 12.92
C ILE A 17 -6.88 1.42 11.79
N TRP A 18 -6.99 2.27 10.77
CA TRP A 18 -7.85 2.00 9.62
C TRP A 18 -7.41 0.74 8.86
N LEU A 19 -6.10 0.60 8.60
CA LEU A 19 -5.52 -0.58 7.95
C LEU A 19 -5.77 -1.86 8.73
N ASN A 20 -5.52 -1.85 10.04
CA ASN A 20 -5.73 -3.04 10.89
C ASN A 20 -7.16 -3.56 10.80
N ARG A 21 -8.15 -2.66 10.79
CA ARG A 21 -9.57 -3.04 10.66
C ARG A 21 -9.89 -3.64 9.29
N MET A 22 -9.31 -3.09 8.21
CA MET A 22 -9.48 -3.65 6.87
C MET A 22 -8.85 -5.04 6.76
N ILE A 23 -7.65 -5.21 7.32
CA ILE A 23 -6.95 -6.50 7.35
C ILE A 23 -7.74 -7.52 8.18
N GLU A 24 -8.25 -7.15 9.36
CA GLU A 24 -9.10 -8.04 10.17
C GLU A 24 -10.36 -8.48 9.42
N ASN A 25 -11.04 -7.55 8.75
CA ASN A 25 -12.22 -7.86 7.95
C ASN A 25 -11.87 -8.80 6.78
N ASN A 26 -10.81 -8.50 6.02
CA ASN A 26 -10.41 -9.32 4.87
C ASN A 26 -9.90 -10.70 5.27
N ASN A 27 -9.16 -10.81 6.37
CA ASN A 27 -8.73 -12.10 6.91
C ASN A 27 -9.91 -12.93 7.40
N THR A 28 -10.91 -12.30 8.02
CA THR A 28 -12.15 -12.97 8.47
C THR A 28 -12.98 -13.47 7.30
N LEU A 29 -12.95 -12.76 6.17
CA LEU A 29 -13.69 -13.10 4.97
C LEU A 29 -12.87 -13.95 3.98
N HIS A 30 -11.59 -14.24 4.27
CA HIS A 30 -10.64 -14.89 3.36
C HIS A 30 -10.53 -14.25 1.98
N LEU A 31 -10.69 -12.92 1.92
CA LEU A 31 -10.64 -12.17 0.67
C LEU A 31 -9.22 -11.67 0.41
N PHE A 32 -8.70 -11.97 -0.78
CA PHE A 32 -7.64 -11.15 -1.33
C PHE A 32 -8.31 -9.90 -1.93
N ASP A 33 -7.91 -8.75 -1.40
CA ASP A 33 -8.47 -7.45 -1.77
C ASP A 33 -7.30 -6.58 -2.19
N GLU A 34 -7.20 -6.36 -3.50
CA GLU A 34 -6.16 -5.58 -4.14
C GLU A 34 -6.13 -4.14 -3.61
N ASP A 35 -7.29 -3.54 -3.30
CA ASP A 35 -7.37 -2.20 -2.72
C ASP A 35 -6.70 -2.19 -1.34
N CYS A 36 -6.99 -3.18 -0.50
CA CYS A 36 -6.42 -3.28 0.83
C CYS A 36 -4.90 -3.50 0.77
N PHE A 37 -4.43 -4.42 -0.06
CA PHE A 37 -3.00 -4.70 -0.21
C PHE A 37 -2.25 -3.49 -0.78
N PHE A 38 -2.83 -2.82 -1.77
CA PHE A 38 -2.21 -1.65 -2.39
C PHE A 38 -2.12 -0.48 -1.41
N ASN A 39 -3.18 -0.20 -0.65
CA ASN A 39 -3.14 0.82 0.38
C ASN A 39 -2.15 0.45 1.50
N TYR A 40 -2.05 -0.82 1.87
CA TYR A 40 -1.08 -1.23 2.88
C TYR A 40 0.36 -1.07 2.39
N ALA A 41 0.64 -1.43 1.14
CA ALA A 41 1.94 -1.23 0.52
C ALA A 41 2.36 0.26 0.54
N LYS A 42 1.43 1.19 0.23
CA LYS A 42 1.68 2.64 0.36
C LYS A 42 2.05 3.04 1.77
N TYR A 43 1.31 2.57 2.78
CA TYR A 43 1.66 2.84 4.18
C TYR A 43 3.07 2.36 4.53
N GLN A 44 3.42 1.14 4.14
CA GLN A 44 4.74 0.57 4.41
C GLN A 44 5.85 1.37 3.72
N PHE A 45 5.61 1.84 2.50
CA PHE A 45 6.54 2.75 1.81
C PHE A 45 6.75 4.05 2.61
N GLU A 46 5.68 4.70 3.07
CA GLU A 46 5.79 5.93 3.89
C GLU A 46 6.49 5.71 5.23
N MET A 47 6.41 4.49 5.79
CA MET A 47 7.07 4.12 7.04
C MET A 47 8.54 3.68 6.86
N GLY A 48 9.02 3.57 5.61
CA GLY A 48 10.37 3.07 5.31
C GLY A 48 10.49 1.54 5.33
N GLU A 49 9.38 0.81 5.41
CA GLU A 49 9.31 -0.65 5.34
C GLU A 49 9.35 -1.12 3.86
N TYR A 50 10.42 -0.74 3.15
CA TYR A 50 10.46 -0.83 1.69
C TYR A 50 10.34 -2.26 1.15
N LYS A 51 11.01 -3.24 1.78
CA LYS A 51 10.95 -4.63 1.32
C LYS A 51 9.51 -5.17 1.38
N ASP A 52 8.86 -5.01 2.52
CA ASP A 52 7.49 -5.51 2.73
C ASP A 52 6.46 -4.77 1.87
N SER A 53 6.71 -3.48 1.60
CA SER A 53 5.93 -2.65 0.67
C SER A 53 6.04 -3.20 -0.75
N PHE A 54 7.26 -3.47 -1.22
CA PHE A 54 7.52 -4.00 -2.55
C PHE A 54 6.86 -5.36 -2.77
N ASP A 55 6.95 -6.27 -1.80
CA ASP A 55 6.33 -7.59 -1.87
C ASP A 55 4.80 -7.47 -2.04
N LYS A 56 4.16 -6.52 -1.36
CA LYS A 56 2.71 -6.28 -1.49
C LYS A 56 2.34 -5.61 -2.80
N PHE A 57 3.09 -4.62 -3.26
CA PHE A 57 2.86 -4.04 -4.59
C PHE A 57 3.01 -5.08 -5.68
N SER A 58 4.01 -5.97 -5.59
CA SER A 58 4.23 -7.05 -6.54
C SER A 58 3.02 -7.96 -6.64
N ARG A 59 2.45 -8.33 -5.49
CA ARG A 59 1.22 -9.16 -5.45
C ARG A 59 0.01 -8.47 -6.05
N VAL A 60 -0.15 -7.15 -5.85
CA VAL A 60 -1.23 -6.40 -6.50
C VAL A 60 -1.02 -6.31 -8.00
N VAL A 61 0.22 -6.08 -8.46
CA VAL A 61 0.54 -6.00 -9.89
C VAL A 61 0.34 -7.34 -10.60
N GLU A 62 0.65 -8.45 -9.94
CA GLU A 62 0.42 -9.79 -10.46
C GLU A 62 -1.07 -10.03 -10.78
N GLU A 63 -1.97 -9.55 -9.91
CA GLU A 63 -3.41 -9.81 -10.02
C GLU A 63 -4.16 -8.75 -10.85
N ALA A 64 -3.76 -7.48 -10.72
CA ALA A 64 -4.49 -6.34 -11.26
C ALA A 64 -3.69 -5.50 -12.27
N GLY A 65 -2.43 -5.84 -12.52
CA GLY A 65 -1.53 -5.02 -13.32
C GLY A 65 -1.25 -3.65 -12.69
N PHE A 66 -0.91 -2.67 -13.52
CA PHE A 66 -0.52 -1.33 -13.05
C PHE A 66 -1.68 -0.37 -12.77
N ARG A 67 -2.94 -0.79 -12.96
CA ARG A 67 -4.13 0.09 -12.88
C ARG A 67 -4.24 0.87 -11.56
N TYR A 68 -3.71 0.31 -10.47
CA TYR A 68 -3.73 0.93 -9.15
C TYR A 68 -2.80 2.13 -9.01
N PHE A 69 -1.83 2.29 -9.90
CA PHE A 69 -0.88 3.39 -9.88
C PHE A 69 -1.36 4.61 -10.68
N ASP A 70 -2.35 4.46 -11.57
CA ASP A 70 -2.75 5.49 -12.53
C ASP A 70 -3.25 6.79 -11.86
N ASP A 71 -3.96 6.68 -10.73
CA ASP A 71 -4.55 7.79 -9.97
C ASP A 71 -3.83 8.06 -8.63
N GLU A 72 -2.58 7.63 -8.50
CA GLU A 72 -1.81 7.74 -7.26
C GLU A 72 -0.57 8.62 -7.42
N ASP A 73 0.07 8.95 -6.30
CA ASP A 73 1.32 9.73 -6.32
C ASP A 73 2.38 8.97 -7.16
N PRO A 74 2.98 9.61 -8.18
CA PRO A 74 3.96 8.96 -9.06
C PRO A 74 5.14 8.31 -8.33
N LYS A 75 5.44 8.74 -7.10
CA LYS A 75 6.51 8.16 -6.28
C LYS A 75 6.31 6.66 -6.02
N TYR A 76 5.07 6.18 -5.92
CA TYR A 76 4.82 4.76 -5.67
C TYR A 76 5.13 3.90 -6.89
N LEU A 77 4.83 4.41 -8.09
CA LEU A 77 5.18 3.73 -9.34
C LEU A 77 6.69 3.78 -9.61
N ASP A 78 7.34 4.92 -9.32
CA ASP A 78 8.80 5.03 -9.40
C ASP A 78 9.48 4.05 -8.45
N PHE A 79 9.01 3.98 -7.19
CA PHE A 79 9.48 3.00 -6.21
C PHE A 79 9.33 1.57 -6.71
N TYR A 80 8.16 1.20 -7.23
CA TYR A 80 7.91 -0.16 -7.71
C TYR A 80 8.81 -0.53 -8.90
N LYS A 81 9.07 0.40 -9.83
CA LYS A 81 9.95 0.16 -10.98
C LYS A 81 11.44 0.25 -10.65
N HIS A 82 11.79 0.95 -9.59
CA HIS A 82 13.16 1.21 -9.16
C HIS A 82 13.38 0.90 -7.67
N PRO A 83 13.09 -0.34 -7.21
CA PRO A 83 13.19 -0.71 -5.80
C PRO A 83 14.62 -0.56 -5.25
N GLU A 84 15.65 -0.65 -6.10
CA GLU A 84 17.07 -0.50 -5.75
C GLU A 84 17.43 0.88 -5.18
N LYS A 85 16.60 1.90 -5.41
CA LYS A 85 16.79 3.23 -4.81
C LYS A 85 16.53 3.23 -3.30
N TYR A 86 15.75 2.25 -2.80
CA TYR A 86 15.22 2.22 -1.45
C TYR A 86 15.62 0.97 -0.67
N ILE A 87 15.69 -0.17 -1.34
CA ILE A 87 16.06 -1.47 -0.76
C ILE A 87 17.55 -1.68 -1.00
N ARG A 88 18.34 -1.70 0.08
CA ARG A 88 19.78 -1.99 0.07
C ARG A 88 20.06 -3.43 0.49
#